data_AF-A0A3D2MZX1-F1
#
_entry.id   AF-A0A3D2MZX1-F1
#
_cell.length_a   1.000
_cell.length_b   1.000
_cell.length_c   1.000
_cell.angle_alpha   90.00
_cell.angle_beta   90.00
_cell.angle_gamma   90.00
#
_symmetry.space_group_name_H-M   'P 1'
#
loop_
_entity.id
_entity.type
_entity.pdbx_description
1 polymer ?
#
loop_
_entity_poly.entity_id
_entity_poly.type
_entity_poly.pdbx_seq_one_letter_code
_entity_poly.pdbx_strand_id
1 'polypeptide(L)'
;LIRMDFERSLEDYGDDSFIQYASNLIAEHDVVLLSDYAKGTLARVEAVIAHCNALSVPVLVDPKGDKFERYRGATLITPNLSEFEAVVGRCEQDDARISQYARELCEAYDFNAVLVTRSERGMTLQTREGAPLHLSALAREVFDVTGAGDTVISALAAGLASDASDDSLENSTRLANLAAGLVVGKVGTATVTRDELEGALSGTSLGDSAVEIDSGIVDEADLLTSVDRRRAKGERIVMTNGCFDILHPGHVTYLNDAAKLADVLIVAVNDDASVVRLKGADRPINPLHARMSVLAGLRSVTYVVPFSEDTPARLIQAISPDLLVKGGDYAVSDIAGHEHVLETGGEVIVLDFLPGYSTTSTLERINKSVDD
;
A
#
# COMPACT_ATOMS: atom_id res chain seq x y z
N LEU A 1 -23.85 -11.39 0.32
CA LEU A 1 -24.00 -10.79 1.67
C LEU A 1 -23.70 -9.31 1.52
N ILE A 2 -24.67 -8.42 1.74
CA ILE A 2 -24.40 -6.98 1.80
C ILE A 2 -23.99 -6.71 3.24
N ARG A 3 -22.74 -6.31 3.46
CA ARG A 3 -22.28 -5.83 4.76
C ARG A 3 -22.82 -4.41 4.93
N MET A 4 -23.73 -4.24 5.89
CA MET A 4 -24.24 -2.93 6.28
C MET A 4 -23.59 -2.59 7.63
N ASP A 5 -22.54 -1.77 7.58
CA ASP A 5 -21.90 -1.27 8.79
C ASP A 5 -22.75 -0.10 9.32
N PHE A 6 -23.24 -0.23 10.55
CA PHE A 6 -23.93 0.84 11.27
C PHE A 6 -22.94 1.52 12.20
N GLU A 7 -22.46 2.69 11.79
CA GLU A 7 -21.55 3.48 12.61
C GLU A 7 -22.36 4.35 13.57
N ARG A 8 -21.95 4.37 14.86
CA ARG A 8 -22.51 5.27 15.88
C ARG A 8 -21.54 6.44 16.10
N SER A 9 -22.08 7.64 16.30
CA SER A 9 -21.29 8.80 16.69
C SER A 9 -20.65 8.58 18.07
N LEU A 10 -19.42 9.07 18.22
CA LEU A 10 -18.65 9.13 19.46
C LEU A 10 -18.66 10.54 20.07
N GLU A 11 -19.54 11.43 19.62
CA GLU A 11 -19.61 12.83 20.07
C GLU A 11 -19.79 12.97 21.58
N ASP A 12 -20.56 12.08 22.21
CA ASP A 12 -20.74 12.04 23.68
C ASP A 12 -19.42 11.80 24.46
N TYR A 13 -18.39 11.26 23.78
CA TYR A 13 -17.06 11.01 24.36
C TYR A 13 -16.07 12.15 24.09
N GLY A 14 -16.42 13.13 23.23
CA GLY A 14 -15.64 14.34 22.98
C GLY A 14 -15.91 15.43 24.02
N ASP A 15 -15.97 15.07 25.31
CA ASP A 15 -16.37 15.93 26.42
C ASP A 15 -15.18 16.66 27.10
N ASP A 16 -15.43 17.38 28.19
CA ASP A 16 -14.36 18.06 28.95
C ASP A 16 -13.32 17.08 29.52
N SER A 17 -13.74 15.85 29.85
CA SER A 17 -12.86 14.80 30.39
C SER A 17 -11.84 14.37 29.33
N PHE A 18 -12.29 14.17 28.08
CA PHE A 18 -11.41 13.89 26.96
C PHE A 18 -10.42 15.03 26.70
N ILE A 19 -10.89 16.28 26.69
CA ILE A 19 -10.01 17.45 26.49
C ILE A 19 -8.96 17.52 27.59
N GLN A 20 -9.32 17.31 28.86
CA GLN A 20 -8.37 17.31 29.96
C GLN A 20 -7.34 16.18 29.82
N TYR A 21 -7.76 14.99 29.42
CA TYR A 21 -6.87 13.86 29.17
C TYR A 21 -5.90 14.15 28.01
N ALA A 22 -6.42 14.62 26.88
CA ALA A 22 -5.61 15.00 25.72
C ALA A 22 -4.61 16.11 26.08
N SER A 23 -5.04 17.12 26.84
CA SER A 23 -4.19 18.25 27.26
C SER A 23 -2.95 17.81 28.04
N ASN A 24 -3.08 16.80 28.90
CA ASN A 24 -1.94 16.25 29.63
C ASN A 24 -0.95 15.56 28.68
N LEU A 25 -1.46 14.84 27.68
CA LEU A 25 -0.62 14.17 26.68
C LEU A 25 0.04 15.16 25.71
N ILE A 26 -0.66 16.23 25.31
CA ILE A 26 -0.10 17.25 24.40
C ILE A 26 1.21 17.82 24.96
N ALA A 27 1.29 18.02 26.29
CA ALA A 27 2.51 18.52 26.93
C ALA A 27 3.69 17.54 26.89
N GLU A 28 3.46 16.27 26.56
CA GLU A 28 4.48 15.20 26.52
C GLU A 28 4.91 14.86 25.08
N HIS A 29 4.36 15.52 24.05
CA HIS A 29 4.62 15.20 22.64
C HIS A 29 5.10 16.42 21.86
N ASP A 30 5.98 16.18 20.90
CA ASP A 30 6.56 17.23 20.05
C ASP A 30 5.59 17.73 18.97
N VAL A 31 4.66 16.88 18.51
CA VAL A 31 3.67 17.17 17.46
C VAL A 31 2.37 16.43 17.77
N VAL A 32 1.23 17.07 17.47
CA VAL A 32 -0.11 16.48 17.61
C VAL A 32 -0.75 16.30 16.24
N LEU A 33 -1.29 15.12 15.96
CA LEU A 33 -1.99 14.82 14.71
C LEU A 33 -3.48 14.55 15.01
N LEU A 34 -4.35 15.34 14.38
CA LEU A 34 -5.80 15.25 14.48
C LEU A 34 -6.35 14.65 13.19
N SER A 35 -6.64 13.35 13.21
CA SER A 35 -7.24 12.64 12.07
C SER A 35 -8.76 12.61 12.22
N ASP A 36 -9.47 13.48 11.49
CA ASP A 36 -10.93 13.56 11.57
C ASP A 36 -11.59 12.66 10.53
N TYR A 37 -12.42 11.73 11.00
CA TYR A 37 -13.26 10.87 10.16
C TYR A 37 -14.75 11.23 10.26
N ALA A 38 -15.07 12.37 10.87
CA ALA A 38 -16.42 12.82 11.20
C ALA A 38 -17.22 11.78 12.03
N LYS A 39 -16.52 11.10 12.95
CA LYS A 39 -17.12 10.08 13.84
C LYS A 39 -17.43 10.58 15.25
N GLY A 40 -17.16 11.84 15.56
CA GLY A 40 -17.56 12.48 16.83
C GLY A 40 -16.45 12.64 17.87
N THR A 41 -15.36 11.87 17.82
CA THR A 41 -14.24 12.02 18.79
C THR A 41 -13.64 13.43 18.78
N LEU A 42 -13.54 14.05 17.61
CA LEU A 42 -13.06 15.41 17.43
C LEU A 42 -14.21 16.44 17.43
N ALA A 43 -15.31 16.20 18.14
CA ALA A 43 -16.44 17.16 18.20
C ALA A 43 -16.01 18.54 18.71
N ARG A 44 -15.03 18.60 19.61
CA ARG A 44 -14.47 19.83 20.21
C ARG A 44 -13.02 20.08 19.81
N VAL A 45 -12.71 19.86 18.53
CA VAL A 45 -11.36 19.99 17.96
C VAL A 45 -10.74 21.38 18.20
N GLU A 46 -11.56 22.42 18.24
CA GLU A 46 -11.19 23.80 18.55
C GLU A 46 -10.48 23.91 19.90
N ALA A 47 -10.97 23.19 20.91
CA ALA A 47 -10.39 23.20 22.26
C ALA A 47 -9.03 22.49 22.29
N VAL A 48 -8.88 21.41 21.52
CA VAL A 48 -7.61 20.67 21.39
C VAL A 48 -6.56 21.56 20.70
N ILE A 49 -6.92 22.17 19.57
CA ILE A 49 -6.03 23.08 18.83
C ILE A 49 -5.63 24.29 19.69
N ALA A 50 -6.57 24.86 20.45
CA ALA A 50 -6.27 25.95 21.37
C ALA A 50 -5.24 25.55 22.45
N HIS A 51 -5.29 24.30 22.95
CA HIS A 51 -4.31 23.80 23.92
C HIS A 51 -2.93 23.56 23.28
N CYS A 52 -2.89 22.99 22.08
CA CYS A 52 -1.65 22.87 21.30
C CYS A 52 -0.99 24.24 21.12
N ASN A 53 -1.75 25.24 20.68
CA ASN A 53 -1.27 26.60 20.48
C ASN A 53 -0.80 27.28 21.77
N ALA A 54 -1.50 27.06 22.90
CA ALA A 54 -1.09 27.59 24.19
C ALA A 54 0.25 27.01 24.69
N LEU A 55 0.57 25.78 24.29
CA LEU A 55 1.83 25.09 24.61
C LEU A 55 2.88 25.22 23.50
N SER A 56 2.57 25.93 22.41
CA SER A 56 3.41 26.02 21.21
C SER A 56 3.77 24.65 20.61
N VAL A 57 2.88 23.65 20.76
CA VAL A 57 3.03 22.33 20.15
C VAL A 57 2.39 22.36 18.75
N PRO A 58 3.13 22.04 17.67
CA PRO A 58 2.56 21.95 16.33
C PRO A 58 1.39 20.98 16.24
N VAL A 59 0.33 21.39 15.55
CA VAL A 59 -0.87 20.57 15.33
C VAL A 59 -1.17 20.42 13.84
N LEU A 60 -1.18 19.16 13.40
CA LEU A 60 -1.49 18.75 12.04
C LEU A 60 -2.91 18.20 12.00
N VAL A 61 -3.67 18.53 10.95
CA VAL A 61 -5.06 18.12 10.79
C VAL A 61 -5.26 17.42 9.46
N ASP A 62 -5.75 16.18 9.49
CA ASP A 62 -6.36 15.52 8.33
C ASP A 62 -7.87 15.77 8.39
N PRO A 63 -8.41 16.68 7.56
CA PRO A 63 -9.75 17.18 7.74
C PRO A 63 -10.81 16.24 7.14
N LYS A 64 -12.04 16.36 7.66
CA LYS A 64 -13.23 15.83 6.98
C LYS A 64 -14.28 16.89 6.72
N GLY A 65 -14.93 16.75 5.56
CA GLY A 65 -16.04 17.60 5.14
C GLY A 65 -15.57 18.97 4.64
N ASP A 66 -16.46 19.95 4.73
CA ASP A 66 -16.31 21.30 4.16
C ASP A 66 -16.19 22.41 5.23
N LYS A 67 -16.23 22.04 6.52
CA LYS A 67 -16.22 23.01 7.63
C LYS A 67 -14.81 23.26 8.16
N PHE A 68 -13.92 23.82 7.35
CA PHE A 68 -12.53 24.02 7.75
C PHE A 68 -12.34 25.05 8.88
N GLU A 69 -13.31 25.94 9.09
CA GLU A 69 -13.28 26.92 10.19
C GLU A 69 -13.06 26.30 11.57
N ARG A 70 -13.56 25.08 11.80
CA ARG A 70 -13.39 24.40 13.10
C ARG A 70 -11.95 24.05 13.43
N TYR A 71 -11.08 23.99 12.42
CA TYR A 71 -9.65 23.70 12.60
C TYR A 71 -8.80 24.96 12.79
N ARG A 72 -9.44 26.13 12.93
CA ARG A 72 -8.79 27.44 13.03
C ARG A 72 -7.60 27.44 13.98
N GLY A 73 -6.48 28.01 13.52
CA GLY A 73 -5.24 28.08 14.29
C GLY A 73 -4.35 26.84 14.19
N ALA A 74 -4.68 25.86 13.35
CA ALA A 74 -3.83 24.70 13.13
C ALA A 74 -2.51 25.06 12.45
N THR A 75 -1.43 24.33 12.77
CA THR A 75 -0.13 24.51 12.11
C THR A 75 -0.22 24.11 10.64
N LEU A 76 -0.80 22.95 10.35
CA LEU A 76 -0.97 22.45 8.99
C LEU A 76 -2.29 21.70 8.86
N ILE A 77 -2.99 21.92 7.75
CA ILE A 77 -4.14 21.10 7.35
C ILE A 77 -3.82 20.42 6.01
N THR A 78 -4.18 19.14 5.87
CA THR A 78 -3.77 18.30 4.73
C THR A 78 -4.94 17.76 3.89
N PRO A 79 -5.82 18.62 3.34
CA PRO A 79 -6.96 18.14 2.58
C PRO A 79 -6.53 17.46 1.27
N ASN A 80 -7.31 16.48 0.81
CA ASN A 80 -7.25 16.11 -0.60
C ASN A 80 -7.90 17.19 -1.48
N LEU A 81 -7.65 17.14 -2.79
CA LEU A 81 -8.18 18.15 -3.70
C LEU A 81 -9.71 18.27 -3.64
N SER A 82 -10.44 17.17 -3.48
CA SER A 82 -11.92 17.21 -3.41
C SER A 82 -12.41 17.89 -2.14
N GLU A 83 -11.79 17.63 -0.99
CA GLU A 83 -12.09 18.32 0.27
C GLU A 83 -11.70 19.80 0.20
N PHE A 84 -10.57 20.12 -0.42
CA PHE A 84 -10.14 21.49 -0.64
C PHE A 84 -11.12 22.27 -1.54
N GLU A 85 -11.47 21.71 -2.72
CA GLU A 85 -12.39 22.33 -3.68
C GLU A 85 -13.82 22.47 -3.12
N ALA A 86 -14.22 21.63 -2.17
CA ALA A 86 -15.50 21.78 -1.48
C ALA A 86 -15.58 23.10 -0.68
N VAL A 87 -14.45 23.62 -0.23
CA VAL A 87 -14.36 24.86 0.56
C VAL A 87 -14.08 26.08 -0.32
N VAL A 88 -13.11 25.98 -1.24
CA VAL A 88 -12.63 27.14 -2.01
C VAL A 88 -13.22 27.25 -3.42
N GLY A 89 -13.95 26.22 -3.86
CA GLY A 89 -14.43 26.09 -5.23
C GLY A 89 -13.44 25.38 -6.15
N ARG A 90 -13.83 25.22 -7.42
CA ARG A 90 -13.05 24.44 -8.41
C ARG A 90 -11.72 25.07 -8.74
N CYS A 91 -10.67 24.28 -8.64
CA CYS A 91 -9.29 24.66 -8.88
C CYS A 91 -8.77 24.23 -10.26
N GLU A 92 -9.46 23.29 -10.93
CA GLU A 92 -9.09 22.76 -12.26
C GLU A 92 -7.66 22.17 -12.30
N GLN A 93 -7.16 21.71 -11.16
CA GLN A 93 -5.79 21.21 -11.02
C GLN A 93 -4.72 22.24 -11.43
N ASP A 94 -5.01 23.53 -11.36
CA ASP A 94 -4.04 24.59 -11.65
C ASP A 94 -3.20 24.93 -10.42
N ASP A 95 -1.88 24.84 -10.57
CA ASP A 95 -0.91 25.04 -9.48
C ASP A 95 -1.04 26.44 -8.85
N ALA A 96 -1.17 27.48 -9.67
CA ALA A 96 -1.25 28.86 -9.21
C ALA A 96 -2.56 29.13 -8.46
N ARG A 97 -3.69 28.61 -8.97
CA ARG A 97 -5.00 28.75 -8.33
C ARG A 97 -5.06 28.00 -7.00
N ILE A 98 -4.54 26.77 -6.95
CA ILE A 98 -4.47 26.00 -5.70
C ILE A 98 -3.65 26.76 -4.66
N SER A 99 -2.46 27.24 -5.01
CA SER A 99 -1.61 28.01 -4.11
C SER A 99 -2.26 29.31 -3.66
N GLN A 100 -2.96 30.01 -4.55
CA GLN A 100 -3.69 31.23 -4.20
C GLN A 100 -4.77 30.94 -3.15
N TYR A 101 -5.66 29.98 -3.40
CA TYR A 101 -6.74 29.65 -2.47
C TYR A 101 -6.23 29.06 -1.16
N ALA A 102 -5.13 28.31 -1.20
CA ALA A 102 -4.49 27.78 0.00
C ALA A 102 -3.96 28.91 0.90
N ARG A 103 -3.39 29.97 0.30
CA ARG A 103 -2.98 31.17 1.04
C ARG A 103 -4.18 31.93 1.62
N GLU A 104 -5.25 32.09 0.84
CA GLU A 104 -6.50 32.72 1.32
C GLU A 104 -7.08 31.95 2.52
N LEU A 105 -7.02 30.61 2.52
CA LEU A 105 -7.40 29.79 3.66
C LEU A 105 -6.48 29.97 4.88
N CYS A 106 -5.16 30.10 4.67
CA CYS A 106 -4.23 30.40 5.75
C CYS A 106 -4.59 31.71 6.45
N GLU A 107 -4.94 32.75 5.67
CA GLU A 107 -5.36 34.04 6.20
C GLU A 107 -6.74 33.97 6.90
N ALA A 108 -7.71 33.32 6.28
CA ALA A 108 -9.10 33.25 6.79
C ALA A 108 -9.23 32.45 8.08
N TYR A 109 -8.47 31.36 8.22
CA TYR A 109 -8.58 30.41 9.33
C TYR A 109 -7.33 30.34 10.20
N ASP A 110 -6.41 31.28 10.03
CA ASP A 110 -5.19 31.36 10.83
C ASP A 110 -4.37 30.05 10.78
N PHE A 111 -4.30 29.38 9.62
CA PHE A 111 -3.39 28.26 9.42
C PHE A 111 -1.97 28.75 9.13
N ASN A 112 -0.94 28.05 9.60
CA ASN A 112 0.44 28.39 9.20
C ASN A 112 0.72 27.90 7.78
N ALA A 113 0.15 26.76 7.39
CA ALA A 113 0.23 26.22 6.05
C ALA A 113 -0.98 25.34 5.69
N VAL A 114 -1.17 25.13 4.39
CA VAL A 114 -2.10 24.16 3.82
C VAL A 114 -1.31 23.28 2.85
N LEU A 115 -1.44 21.95 2.99
CA LEU A 115 -0.89 20.97 2.05
C LEU A 115 -2.03 20.29 1.30
N VAL A 116 -2.19 20.60 0.03
CA VAL A 116 -3.22 19.97 -0.81
C VAL A 116 -2.63 18.74 -1.50
N THR A 117 -3.16 17.56 -1.20
CA THR A 117 -2.81 16.32 -1.92
C THR A 117 -3.65 16.18 -3.18
N ARG A 118 -3.01 15.83 -4.30
CA ARG A 118 -3.56 15.93 -5.67
C ARG A 118 -3.40 14.63 -6.46
N SER A 119 -3.44 13.50 -5.78
CA SER A 119 -3.36 12.17 -6.39
C SER A 119 -2.13 12.05 -7.31
N GLU A 120 -2.31 11.69 -8.59
CA GLU A 120 -1.23 11.52 -9.56
C GLU A 120 -0.45 12.81 -9.89
N ARG A 121 -0.98 13.98 -9.52
CA ARG A 121 -0.29 15.27 -9.66
C ARG A 121 0.63 15.57 -8.47
N GLY A 122 0.66 14.73 -7.45
CA GLY A 122 1.48 14.89 -6.26
C GLY A 122 0.83 15.78 -5.22
N MET A 123 1.52 16.82 -4.74
CA MET A 123 1.03 17.69 -3.68
C MET A 123 1.54 19.14 -3.80
N THR A 124 0.76 20.07 -3.27
CA THR A 124 1.09 21.50 -3.20
C THR A 124 1.08 21.96 -1.75
N LEU A 125 2.23 22.35 -1.22
CA LEU A 125 2.33 23.03 0.07
C LEU A 125 2.31 24.55 -0.15
N GLN A 126 1.46 25.25 0.57
CA GLN A 126 1.46 26.70 0.63
C GLN A 126 1.47 27.15 2.10
N THR A 127 2.54 27.82 2.50
CA THR A 127 2.62 28.50 3.80
C THR A 127 1.92 29.87 3.74
N ARG A 128 1.61 30.46 4.90
CA ARG A 128 1.04 31.81 4.95
C ARG A 128 1.95 32.84 4.30
N GLU A 129 3.23 32.80 4.66
CA GLU A 129 4.26 33.74 4.22
C GLU A 129 5.38 32.95 3.54
N GLY A 130 5.18 32.58 2.27
CA GLY A 130 6.18 31.85 1.51
C GLY A 130 5.76 31.51 0.08
N ALA A 131 6.74 31.10 -0.71
CA ALA A 131 6.50 30.57 -2.04
C ALA A 131 5.84 29.18 -1.94
N PRO A 132 4.96 28.82 -2.88
CA PRO A 132 4.42 27.47 -2.91
C PRO A 132 5.50 26.45 -3.26
N LEU A 133 5.42 25.29 -2.62
CA LEU A 133 6.20 24.11 -2.97
C LEU A 133 5.29 23.11 -3.70
N HIS A 134 5.53 22.94 -4.99
CA HIS A 134 4.84 21.96 -5.84
C HIS A 134 5.73 20.72 -5.98
N LEU A 135 5.19 19.57 -5.60
CA LEU A 135 5.87 18.28 -5.73
C LEU A 135 5.05 17.38 -6.63
N SER A 136 5.66 16.86 -7.69
CA SER A 136 5.07 15.82 -8.53
C SER A 136 5.02 14.49 -7.78
N ALA A 137 4.03 13.65 -8.09
CA ALA A 137 3.97 12.29 -7.57
C ALA A 137 5.21 11.51 -8.02
N LEU A 138 5.80 10.73 -7.10
CA LEU A 138 7.02 9.95 -7.35
C LEU A 138 6.75 8.49 -7.74
N ALA A 139 5.48 8.06 -7.72
CA ALA A 139 5.10 6.67 -7.99
C ALA A 139 5.39 6.29 -9.45
N ARG A 140 6.16 5.21 -9.65
CA ARG A 140 6.40 4.62 -10.98
C ARG A 140 5.27 3.68 -11.40
N GLU A 141 4.66 2.99 -10.43
CA GLU A 141 3.50 2.11 -10.60
C GLU A 141 2.56 2.31 -9.41
N VAL A 142 1.27 2.53 -9.67
CA VAL A 142 0.23 2.74 -8.65
C VAL A 142 -0.60 1.46 -8.55
N PHE A 143 -0.52 0.77 -7.42
CA PHE A 143 -1.25 -0.47 -7.16
C PHE A 143 -2.50 -0.24 -6.31
N ASP A 144 -2.36 0.43 -5.17
CA ASP A 144 -3.47 0.76 -4.27
C ASP A 144 -3.23 2.14 -3.66
N VAL A 145 -4.27 2.98 -3.60
CA VAL A 145 -4.20 4.32 -3.02
C VAL A 145 -4.78 4.38 -1.60
N THR A 146 -5.29 3.26 -1.10
CA THR A 146 -5.92 3.15 0.22
C THR A 146 -4.88 3.41 1.31
N GLY A 147 -5.11 4.39 2.18
CA GLY A 147 -4.18 4.74 3.28
C GLY A 147 -2.99 5.62 2.88
N ALA A 148 -2.90 6.07 1.63
CA ALA A 148 -1.84 6.98 1.19
C ALA A 148 -1.90 8.33 1.93
N GLY A 149 -3.11 8.84 2.21
CA GLY A 149 -3.33 10.05 3.02
C GLY A 149 -2.79 9.91 4.45
N ASP A 150 -3.10 8.79 5.12
CA ASP A 150 -2.59 8.47 6.45
C ASP A 150 -1.05 8.43 6.47
N THR A 151 -0.45 7.85 5.42
CA THR A 151 1.02 7.81 5.25
C THR A 151 1.61 9.21 5.09
N VAL A 152 0.97 10.07 4.28
CA VAL A 152 1.42 11.46 4.06
C VAL A 152 1.46 12.22 5.38
N ILE A 153 0.34 12.24 6.12
CA ILE A 153 0.26 13.03 7.36
C ILE A 153 1.14 12.44 8.48
N SER A 154 1.30 11.12 8.54
CA SER A 154 2.20 10.47 9.50
C SER A 154 3.67 10.80 9.21
N ALA A 155 4.09 10.75 7.94
CA ALA A 155 5.45 11.11 7.53
C ALA A 155 5.73 12.61 7.75
N LEU A 156 4.75 13.48 7.50
CA LEU A 156 4.82 14.91 7.84
C LEU A 156 5.05 15.12 9.34
N ALA A 157 4.24 14.47 10.19
CA ALA A 157 4.34 14.61 11.63
C ALA A 157 5.70 14.10 12.15
N ALA A 158 6.18 12.95 11.64
CA ALA A 158 7.48 12.41 12.00
C ALA A 158 8.64 13.31 11.56
N GLY A 159 8.57 13.86 10.34
CA GLY A 159 9.55 14.83 9.84
C GLY A 159 9.59 16.09 10.70
N LEU A 160 8.43 16.67 11.00
CA LEU A 160 8.31 17.90 11.77
C LEU A 160 8.80 17.73 13.21
N ALA A 161 8.54 16.57 13.82
CA ALA A 161 9.04 16.24 15.15
C ALA A 161 10.56 16.03 15.18
N SER A 162 11.17 15.64 14.06
CA SER A 162 12.60 15.29 13.98
C SER A 162 13.49 16.42 13.46
N ASP A 163 12.92 17.39 12.74
CA ASP A 163 13.64 18.48 12.10
C ASP A 163 13.28 19.83 12.75
N ALA A 164 14.24 20.42 13.46
CA ALA A 164 14.11 21.72 14.11
C ALA A 164 14.63 22.90 13.25
N SER A 165 14.94 22.66 11.97
CA SER A 165 15.40 23.70 11.05
C SER A 165 14.26 24.58 10.55
N ASP A 166 14.61 25.76 10.03
CA ASP A 166 13.64 26.69 9.43
C ASP A 166 12.93 26.08 8.20
N ASP A 167 13.57 25.12 7.52
CA ASP A 167 13.04 24.43 6.34
C ASP A 167 12.25 23.14 6.69
N SER A 168 12.01 22.88 7.99
CA SER A 168 11.45 21.63 8.49
C SER A 168 10.14 21.21 7.81
N LEU A 169 9.23 22.16 7.56
CA LEU A 169 7.95 21.87 6.91
C LEU A 169 8.12 21.46 5.44
N GLU A 170 9.05 22.10 4.71
CA GLU A 170 9.35 21.74 3.31
C GLU A 170 10.02 20.36 3.24
N ASN A 171 11.01 20.10 4.10
CA ASN A 171 11.69 18.80 4.20
C ASN A 171 10.70 17.68 4.55
N SER A 172 9.84 17.92 5.53
CA SER A 172 8.79 16.99 5.94
C SER A 172 7.79 16.71 4.80
N THR A 173 7.47 17.73 3.99
CA THR A 173 6.60 17.56 2.82
C THR A 173 7.26 16.72 1.73
N ARG A 174 8.56 16.91 1.49
CA ARG A 174 9.34 16.06 0.56
C ARG A 174 9.38 14.61 1.05
N LEU A 175 9.60 14.40 2.34
CA LEU A 175 9.57 13.08 2.97
C LEU A 175 8.20 12.41 2.79
N ALA A 176 7.11 13.16 2.99
CA ALA A 176 5.76 12.65 2.83
C ALA A 176 5.40 12.33 1.38
N ASN A 177 5.86 13.13 0.40
CA ASN A 177 5.69 12.82 -1.01
C ASN A 177 6.44 11.54 -1.42
N LEU A 178 7.61 11.31 -0.83
CA LEU A 178 8.37 10.06 -1.00
C LEU A 178 7.64 8.87 -0.39
N ALA A 179 7.19 8.99 0.86
CA ALA A 179 6.44 7.96 1.56
C ALA A 179 5.14 7.60 0.79
N ALA A 180 4.42 8.61 0.30
CA ALA A 180 3.24 8.41 -0.54
C ALA A 180 3.58 7.63 -1.81
N GLY A 181 4.68 7.98 -2.49
CA GLY A 181 5.14 7.28 -3.69
C GLY A 181 5.48 5.81 -3.45
N LEU A 182 6.01 5.47 -2.27
CA LEU A 182 6.33 4.10 -1.88
C LEU A 182 5.10 3.29 -1.48
N VAL A 183 4.20 3.88 -0.68
CA VAL A 183 3.02 3.15 -0.17
C VAL A 183 2.00 2.85 -1.25
N VAL A 184 1.84 3.74 -2.24
CA VAL A 184 0.93 3.46 -3.36
C VAL A 184 1.41 2.31 -4.26
N GLY A 185 2.68 1.93 -4.10
CA GLY A 185 3.30 0.74 -4.67
C GLY A 185 2.83 -0.58 -4.03
N LYS A 186 2.14 -0.51 -2.89
CA LYS A 186 1.78 -1.65 -2.04
C LYS A 186 0.27 -1.87 -2.01
N VAL A 187 -0.17 -3.04 -1.56
CA VAL A 187 -1.59 -3.41 -1.50
C VAL A 187 -2.14 -3.20 -0.08
N GLY A 188 -3.35 -2.64 0.01
CA GLY A 188 -4.04 -2.39 1.28
C GLY A 188 -3.50 -1.17 2.04
N THR A 189 -3.88 -1.04 3.31
CA THR A 189 -3.34 -0.02 4.24
C THR A 189 -1.92 -0.38 4.68
N ALA A 190 -1.00 -0.40 3.72
CA ALA A 190 0.40 -0.71 3.93
C ALA A 190 1.11 0.46 4.63
N THR A 191 2.26 0.17 5.23
CA THR A 191 3.12 1.16 5.87
C THR A 191 4.45 1.28 5.14
N VAL A 192 5.16 2.40 5.33
CA VAL A 192 6.52 2.60 4.84
C VAL A 192 7.50 2.50 6.01
N THR A 193 8.56 1.73 5.85
CA THR A 193 9.61 1.58 6.87
C THR A 193 10.67 2.67 6.72
N ARG A 194 11.48 2.85 7.77
CA ARG A 194 12.62 3.78 7.74
C ARG A 194 13.59 3.45 6.61
N ASP A 195 13.90 2.16 6.42
CA ASP A 195 14.89 1.71 5.44
C ASP A 195 14.41 1.97 4.00
N GLU A 196 13.10 1.83 3.75
CA GLU A 196 12.51 2.17 2.45
C GLU A 196 12.61 3.67 2.16
N LEU A 197 12.40 4.53 3.16
CA LEU A 197 12.57 5.98 3.02
C LEU A 197 14.04 6.35 2.79
N GLU A 198 14.96 5.76 3.55
CA GLU A 198 16.40 6.01 3.41
C GLU A 198 16.89 5.60 2.00
N GLY A 199 16.50 4.41 1.53
CA GLY A 199 16.85 3.92 0.19
C GLY A 199 16.29 4.78 -0.94
N ALA A 200 15.10 5.35 -0.75
CA ALA A 200 14.49 6.23 -1.74
C ALA A 200 15.08 7.67 -1.70
N LEU A 201 15.58 8.14 -0.55
CA LEU A 201 16.28 9.43 -0.40
C LEU A 201 17.69 9.43 -1.00
N SER A 202 18.43 8.32 -0.93
CA SER A 202 19.81 8.23 -1.42
C SER A 202 19.94 8.28 -2.95
N GLY A 203 18.83 8.33 -3.70
CA GLY A 203 18.85 8.38 -5.17
C GLY A 203 19.48 7.14 -5.82
N THR A 204 19.78 6.12 -5.01
CA THR A 204 19.99 4.76 -5.45
C THR A 204 18.72 4.37 -6.20
N SER A 205 18.80 4.32 -7.53
CA SER A 205 17.95 3.38 -8.27
C SER A 205 17.92 2.10 -7.45
N LEU A 206 16.73 1.57 -7.25
CA LEU A 206 16.40 0.33 -6.55
C LEU A 206 17.25 -0.92 -6.92
N GLY A 207 18.28 -0.77 -7.76
CA GLY A 207 19.17 -1.83 -8.22
C GLY A 207 20.48 -2.04 -7.46
N ASP A 208 20.88 -1.24 -6.47
CA ASP A 208 22.19 -1.45 -5.79
C ASP A 208 22.19 -1.24 -4.25
N SER A 209 21.04 -0.99 -3.64
CA SER A 209 20.88 -1.10 -2.18
C SER A 209 19.57 -1.80 -1.93
N ALA A 210 19.66 -3.03 -1.43
CA ALA A 210 18.56 -3.95 -1.21
C ALA A 210 17.45 -3.27 -0.42
N VAL A 211 16.43 -2.79 -1.13
CA VAL A 211 15.16 -2.43 -0.51
C VAL A 211 14.60 -3.72 0.07
N GLU A 212 14.29 -3.68 1.36
CA GLU A 212 13.74 -4.80 2.10
C GLU A 212 12.30 -5.05 1.68
N ILE A 213 12.09 -5.66 0.51
CA ILE A 213 10.76 -6.11 0.10
C ILE A 213 10.45 -7.36 0.92
N ASP A 214 9.68 -7.20 1.99
CA ASP A 214 9.34 -8.30 2.88
C ASP A 214 8.26 -9.22 2.29
N SER A 215 7.36 -8.70 1.44
CA SER A 215 6.35 -9.47 0.72
C SER A 215 5.69 -8.64 -0.37
N GLY A 216 5.04 -9.27 -1.34
CA GLY A 216 4.22 -8.61 -2.35
C GLY A 216 4.54 -9.04 -3.79
N ILE A 217 4.13 -8.21 -4.73
CA ILE A 217 4.47 -8.37 -6.16
C ILE A 217 5.89 -7.84 -6.38
N VAL A 218 6.73 -8.65 -7.03
CA VAL A 218 8.14 -8.32 -7.30
C VAL A 218 8.54 -8.73 -8.71
N ASP A 219 9.55 -8.05 -9.28
CA ASP A 219 10.23 -8.55 -10.47
C ASP A 219 11.26 -9.64 -10.11
N GLU A 220 11.86 -10.25 -11.14
CA GLU A 220 12.82 -11.34 -10.93
C GLU A 220 14.09 -10.89 -10.19
N ALA A 221 14.62 -9.70 -10.47
CA ALA A 221 15.87 -9.23 -9.87
C ALA A 221 15.68 -8.95 -8.37
N ASP A 222 14.57 -8.30 -8.03
CA ASP A 222 14.19 -8.00 -6.65
C ASP A 222 13.86 -9.28 -5.87
N LEU A 223 13.23 -10.26 -6.54
CA LEU A 223 12.94 -11.55 -5.94
C LEU A 223 14.23 -12.30 -5.59
N LEU A 224 15.21 -12.37 -6.49
CA LEU A 224 16.47 -13.07 -6.24
C LEU A 224 17.22 -12.44 -5.06
N THR A 225 17.25 -11.12 -5.00
CA THR A 225 17.83 -10.38 -3.87
C THR A 225 17.11 -10.70 -2.55
N SER A 226 15.78 -10.73 -2.58
CA SER A 226 14.97 -11.07 -1.42
C SER A 226 15.18 -12.52 -0.96
N VAL A 227 15.28 -13.45 -1.90
CA VAL A 227 15.53 -14.88 -1.66
C VAL A 227 16.89 -15.10 -0.98
N ASP A 228 17.95 -14.46 -1.47
CA ASP A 228 19.29 -14.58 -0.88
C ASP A 228 19.31 -14.09 0.57
N ARG A 229 18.59 -12.99 0.83
CA ARG A 229 18.44 -12.44 2.19
C ARG A 229 17.65 -13.38 3.11
N ARG A 230 16.54 -13.94 2.65
CA ARG A 230 15.73 -14.92 3.42
C ARG A 230 16.57 -16.15 3.77
N ARG A 231 17.35 -16.66 2.82
CA ARG A 231 18.32 -17.75 3.06
C ARG A 231 19.39 -17.40 4.08
N ALA A 232 19.93 -16.17 4.04
CA ALA A 232 20.90 -15.72 5.02
C ALA A 232 20.32 -15.69 6.45
N LYS A 233 19.00 -15.55 6.59
CA LYS A 233 18.26 -15.68 7.87
C LYS A 233 17.94 -17.13 8.25
N GLY A 234 18.25 -18.10 7.39
CA GLY A 234 17.96 -19.52 7.59
C GLY A 234 16.50 -19.90 7.29
N GLU A 235 15.75 -19.02 6.62
CA GLU A 235 14.36 -19.27 6.24
C GLU A 235 14.29 -20.22 5.04
N ARG A 236 13.37 -21.19 5.08
CA ARG A 236 13.11 -22.10 3.97
C ARG A 236 12.19 -21.47 2.95
N ILE A 237 12.39 -21.82 1.68
CA ILE A 237 11.67 -21.28 0.54
C ILE A 237 10.88 -22.37 -0.16
N VAL A 238 9.57 -22.18 -0.27
CA VAL A 238 8.66 -22.99 -1.08
C VAL A 238 8.20 -22.20 -2.29
N MET A 239 8.19 -22.84 -3.45
CA MET A 239 7.75 -22.24 -4.70
C MET A 239 6.65 -23.06 -5.37
N THR A 240 5.68 -22.37 -5.97
CA THR A 240 4.68 -22.94 -6.87
C THR A 240 4.52 -22.04 -8.08
N ASN A 241 3.92 -22.54 -9.16
CA ASN A 241 3.56 -21.75 -10.31
C ASN A 241 2.19 -22.07 -10.88
N GLY A 242 1.62 -21.15 -11.68
CA GLY A 242 0.41 -21.40 -12.44
C GLY A 242 -0.16 -20.16 -13.12
N CYS A 243 -1.23 -20.35 -13.90
CA CYS A 243 -1.93 -19.22 -14.54
C CYS A 243 -2.78 -18.43 -13.55
N PHE A 244 -3.40 -19.10 -12.57
CA PHE A 244 -4.31 -18.48 -11.58
C PHE A 244 -5.36 -17.55 -12.19
N ASP A 245 -5.94 -17.96 -13.33
CA ASP A 245 -6.87 -17.14 -14.11
C ASP A 245 -8.14 -16.79 -13.33
N ILE A 246 -8.82 -17.80 -12.77
CA ILE A 246 -9.90 -17.59 -11.79
C ILE A 246 -9.61 -18.44 -10.57
N LEU A 247 -9.43 -17.78 -9.42
CA LEU A 247 -9.24 -18.46 -8.14
C LEU A 247 -10.53 -19.14 -7.67
N HIS A 248 -10.35 -20.22 -6.94
CA HIS A 248 -11.43 -21.00 -6.33
C HIS A 248 -10.92 -21.57 -4.99
N PRO A 249 -11.80 -22.11 -4.12
CA PRO A 249 -11.39 -22.60 -2.80
C PRO A 249 -10.26 -23.63 -2.82
N GLY A 250 -10.20 -24.47 -3.85
CA GLY A 250 -9.06 -25.36 -4.10
C GLY A 250 -7.69 -24.65 -4.17
N HIS A 251 -7.57 -23.53 -4.90
CA HIS A 251 -6.33 -22.75 -4.94
C HIS A 251 -5.97 -22.16 -3.58
N VAL A 252 -6.95 -21.64 -2.83
CA VAL A 252 -6.71 -21.04 -1.51
C VAL A 252 -6.22 -22.10 -0.53
N THR A 253 -6.84 -23.28 -0.51
CA THR A 253 -6.42 -24.39 0.35
C THR A 253 -5.02 -24.87 -0.03
N TYR A 254 -4.78 -25.08 -1.32
CA TYR A 254 -3.49 -25.46 -1.87
C TYR A 254 -2.36 -24.50 -1.48
N LEU A 255 -2.56 -23.19 -1.64
CA LEU A 255 -1.57 -22.18 -1.29
C LEU A 255 -1.36 -22.11 0.23
N ASN A 256 -2.41 -22.28 1.03
CA ASN A 256 -2.28 -22.37 2.49
C ASN A 256 -1.50 -23.60 2.93
N ASP A 257 -1.66 -24.74 2.25
CA ASP A 257 -0.93 -25.96 2.58
C ASP A 257 0.52 -25.89 2.13
N ALA A 258 0.78 -25.32 0.95
CA ALA A 258 2.14 -25.03 0.49
C ALA A 258 2.88 -24.11 1.48
N ALA A 259 2.22 -23.04 1.95
CA ALA A 259 2.81 -22.09 2.91
C ALA A 259 3.11 -22.69 4.29
N LYS A 260 2.60 -23.87 4.64
CA LYS A 260 2.95 -24.54 5.91
C LYS A 260 4.28 -25.30 5.83
N LEU A 261 4.80 -25.55 4.63
CA LEU A 261 5.98 -26.37 4.40
C LEU A 261 7.29 -25.59 4.58
N ALA A 262 7.23 -24.26 4.58
CA ALA A 262 8.37 -23.37 4.62
C ALA A 262 7.97 -21.98 5.15
N ASP A 263 8.97 -21.12 5.36
CA ASP A 263 8.77 -19.77 5.91
C ASP A 263 8.34 -18.75 4.84
N VAL A 264 8.72 -19.00 3.58
CA VAL A 264 8.48 -18.10 2.43
C VAL A 264 7.80 -18.85 1.29
N LEU A 265 6.59 -18.42 0.89
CA LEU A 265 5.89 -18.92 -0.29
C LEU A 265 6.03 -17.96 -1.48
N ILE A 266 6.66 -18.44 -2.56
CA ILE A 266 6.77 -17.76 -3.84
C ILE A 266 5.76 -18.36 -4.83
N VAL A 267 4.96 -17.51 -5.46
CA VAL A 267 4.02 -17.89 -6.51
C VAL A 267 4.44 -17.26 -7.84
N ALA A 268 4.92 -18.10 -8.77
CA ALA A 268 5.24 -17.69 -10.13
C ALA A 268 4.00 -17.72 -11.03
N VAL A 269 3.71 -16.60 -11.70
CA VAL A 269 2.48 -16.38 -12.46
C VAL A 269 2.79 -16.23 -13.94
N ASN A 270 2.14 -17.06 -14.77
CA ASN A 270 2.24 -16.94 -16.23
C ASN A 270 1.74 -15.57 -16.70
N ASP A 271 2.48 -14.89 -17.57
CA ASP A 271 1.99 -13.68 -18.27
C ASP A 271 0.84 -13.98 -19.24
N ASP A 272 0.20 -12.94 -19.77
CA ASP A 272 -0.98 -13.12 -20.63
C ASP A 272 -0.63 -13.85 -21.93
N ALA A 273 0.53 -13.56 -22.52
CA ALA A 273 0.98 -14.20 -23.76
C ALA A 273 1.24 -15.71 -23.57
N SER A 274 1.85 -16.13 -22.46
CA SER A 274 2.08 -17.54 -22.14
C SER A 274 0.78 -18.26 -21.82
N VAL A 275 -0.18 -17.62 -21.15
CA VAL A 275 -1.50 -18.21 -20.93
C VAL A 275 -2.25 -18.43 -22.25
N VAL A 276 -2.19 -17.48 -23.19
CA VAL A 276 -2.76 -17.64 -24.54
C VAL A 276 -2.16 -18.85 -25.25
N ARG A 277 -0.82 -18.99 -25.22
CA ARG A 277 -0.14 -20.16 -25.84
C ARG A 277 -0.53 -21.49 -25.19
N LEU A 278 -0.71 -21.49 -23.87
CA LEU A 278 -1.01 -22.70 -23.09
C LEU A 278 -2.49 -23.12 -23.16
N LYS A 279 -3.42 -22.16 -23.21
CA LYS A 279 -4.87 -22.42 -23.02
C LYS A 279 -5.75 -21.95 -24.18
N GLY A 280 -5.19 -21.27 -25.18
CA GLY A 280 -5.91 -20.75 -26.35
C GLY A 280 -6.26 -19.26 -26.24
N ALA A 281 -6.78 -18.71 -27.34
CA ALA A 281 -7.00 -17.27 -27.51
C ALA A 281 -8.05 -16.66 -26.55
N ASP A 282 -8.95 -17.47 -26.01
CA ASP A 282 -10.00 -17.02 -25.07
C ASP A 282 -9.49 -16.90 -23.62
N ARG A 283 -8.18 -17.05 -23.40
CA ARG A 283 -7.52 -17.02 -22.08
C ARG A 283 -6.27 -16.15 -22.11
N PRO A 284 -5.93 -15.45 -21.01
CA PRO A 284 -6.63 -15.43 -19.74
C PRO A 284 -7.89 -14.55 -19.77
N ILE A 285 -8.82 -14.77 -18.84
CA ILE A 285 -9.98 -13.89 -18.62
C ILE A 285 -9.51 -12.65 -17.84
N ASN A 286 -8.68 -12.85 -16.83
CA ASN A 286 -8.14 -11.77 -16.01
C ASN A 286 -6.72 -11.43 -16.47
N PRO A 287 -6.41 -10.15 -16.73
CA PRO A 287 -5.05 -9.74 -17.13
C PRO A 287 -4.03 -10.01 -16.00
N LEU A 288 -2.76 -10.10 -16.37
CA LEU A 288 -1.66 -10.46 -15.46
C LEU A 288 -1.69 -9.68 -14.14
N HIS A 289 -1.79 -8.35 -14.21
CA HIS A 289 -1.80 -7.49 -13.02
C HIS A 289 -2.93 -7.90 -12.04
N ALA A 290 -4.14 -8.16 -12.54
CA ALA A 290 -5.27 -8.52 -11.69
C ALA A 290 -5.06 -9.88 -11.01
N ARG A 291 -4.51 -10.86 -11.74
CA ARG A 291 -4.20 -12.19 -11.20
C ARG A 291 -3.14 -12.11 -10.10
N MET A 292 -2.09 -11.33 -10.32
CA MET A 292 -1.02 -11.12 -9.35
C MET A 292 -1.52 -10.39 -8.09
N SER A 293 -2.34 -9.34 -8.25
CA SER A 293 -2.93 -8.61 -7.12
C SER A 293 -3.78 -9.49 -6.21
N VAL A 294 -4.61 -10.36 -6.80
CA VAL A 294 -5.43 -11.29 -6.01
C VAL A 294 -4.55 -12.27 -5.24
N LEU A 295 -3.48 -12.79 -5.85
CA LEU A 295 -2.54 -13.71 -5.19
C LEU A 295 -1.76 -13.02 -4.06
N ALA A 296 -1.30 -11.79 -4.28
CA ALA A 296 -0.55 -11.01 -3.29
C ALA A 296 -1.42 -10.63 -2.07
N GLY A 297 -2.74 -10.52 -2.26
CA GLY A 297 -3.69 -10.30 -1.15
C GLY A 297 -3.95 -11.55 -0.30
N LEU A 298 -3.49 -12.74 -0.70
CA LEU A 298 -3.66 -13.95 0.10
C LEU A 298 -2.59 -14.01 1.19
N ARG A 299 -3.04 -14.08 2.45
CA ARG A 299 -2.16 -14.16 3.64
C ARG A 299 -1.09 -15.27 3.56
N SER A 300 -1.34 -16.35 2.83
CA SER A 300 -0.40 -17.46 2.67
C SER A 300 0.76 -17.17 1.70
N VAL A 301 0.64 -16.15 0.84
CA VAL A 301 1.60 -15.87 -0.23
C VAL A 301 2.56 -14.78 0.21
N THR A 302 3.87 -15.04 0.13
CA THR A 302 4.90 -14.06 0.48
C THR A 302 5.30 -13.23 -0.74
N TYR A 303 5.62 -13.87 -1.87
CA TYR A 303 6.02 -13.18 -3.09
C TYR A 303 5.22 -13.66 -4.30
N VAL A 304 4.91 -12.73 -5.20
CA VAL A 304 4.29 -13.03 -6.50
C VAL A 304 5.19 -12.46 -7.59
N VAL A 305 5.59 -13.32 -8.54
CA VAL A 305 6.54 -12.96 -9.61
C VAL A 305 5.99 -13.40 -10.97
N PRO A 306 6.06 -12.57 -12.02
CA PRO A 306 5.62 -12.96 -13.34
C PRO A 306 6.71 -13.74 -14.08
N PHE A 307 6.32 -14.58 -15.05
CA PHE A 307 7.24 -15.18 -16.03
C PHE A 307 6.55 -15.34 -17.39
N SER A 308 7.33 -15.30 -18.46
CA SER A 308 6.83 -15.24 -19.85
C SER A 308 7.09 -16.51 -20.66
N GLU A 309 7.96 -17.37 -20.17
CA GLU A 309 8.33 -18.64 -20.78
C GLU A 309 7.19 -19.66 -20.71
N ASP A 310 7.25 -20.68 -21.56
CA ASP A 310 6.22 -21.74 -21.58
C ASP A 310 6.24 -22.59 -20.29
N THR A 311 7.39 -22.64 -19.61
CA THR A 311 7.56 -23.33 -18.33
C THR A 311 8.35 -22.46 -17.35
N PRO A 312 8.13 -22.59 -16.03
CA PRO A 312 8.87 -21.83 -15.02
C PRO A 312 10.31 -22.34 -14.78
N ALA A 313 10.80 -23.32 -15.55
CA ALA A 313 12.03 -24.06 -15.23
C ALA A 313 13.25 -23.14 -15.05
N ARG A 314 13.41 -22.11 -15.91
CA ARG A 314 14.50 -21.14 -15.80
C ARG A 314 14.43 -20.34 -14.49
N LEU A 315 13.22 -19.87 -14.14
CA LEU A 315 13.01 -19.10 -12.92
C LEU A 315 13.22 -19.97 -11.67
N ILE A 316 12.77 -21.23 -11.71
CA ILE A 316 13.03 -22.22 -10.65
C ILE A 316 14.53 -22.47 -10.50
N GLN A 317 15.29 -22.56 -11.61
CA GLN A 317 16.75 -22.69 -11.56
C GLN A 317 17.41 -21.47 -10.93
N ALA A 318 16.98 -20.26 -11.31
CA ALA A 318 17.52 -19.02 -10.76
C ALA A 318 17.25 -18.91 -9.24
N ILE A 319 16.02 -19.22 -8.82
CA ILE A 319 15.62 -19.15 -7.40
C ILE A 319 16.22 -20.32 -6.60
N SER A 320 16.27 -21.52 -7.17
CA SER A 320 16.70 -22.78 -6.51
C SER A 320 15.92 -23.10 -5.22
N PRO A 321 14.58 -23.13 -5.20
CA PRO A 321 13.79 -23.26 -3.97
C PRO A 321 14.06 -24.56 -3.21
N ASP A 322 13.93 -24.53 -1.87
CA ASP A 322 14.08 -25.73 -1.03
C ASP A 322 12.95 -26.74 -1.28
N LEU A 323 11.74 -26.23 -1.57
CA LEU A 323 10.58 -27.05 -1.93
C LEU A 323 9.91 -26.52 -3.19
N LEU A 324 9.64 -27.42 -4.13
CA LEU A 324 8.79 -27.16 -5.28
C LEU A 324 7.46 -27.87 -5.09
N VAL A 325 6.38 -27.11 -5.03
CA VAL A 325 5.05 -27.64 -4.78
C VAL A 325 4.18 -27.51 -6.02
N LYS A 326 3.43 -28.58 -6.32
CA LYS A 326 2.39 -28.57 -7.36
C LYS A 326 1.10 -29.18 -6.85
N GLY A 327 -0.04 -28.55 -7.18
CA GLY A 327 -1.35 -29.10 -6.89
C GLY A 327 -1.80 -30.06 -7.99
N GLY A 328 -2.33 -31.22 -7.60
CA GLY A 328 -3.02 -32.17 -8.49
C GLY A 328 -2.32 -33.49 -8.69
N ASP A 329 -2.66 -34.20 -9.76
CA ASP A 329 -2.25 -35.59 -9.98
C ASP A 329 -1.01 -35.70 -10.89
N TYR A 330 -0.03 -34.81 -10.70
CA TYR A 330 1.20 -34.80 -11.50
C TYR A 330 2.18 -35.87 -11.00
N ALA A 331 2.82 -36.60 -11.91
CA ALA A 331 4.05 -37.29 -11.56
C ALA A 331 5.15 -36.26 -11.33
N VAL A 332 6.02 -36.50 -10.34
CA VAL A 332 7.14 -35.59 -10.03
C VAL A 332 7.99 -35.31 -11.28
N SER A 333 8.19 -36.30 -12.14
CA SER A 333 8.93 -36.19 -13.41
C SER A 333 8.31 -35.22 -14.43
N ASP A 334 7.03 -34.91 -14.28
CA ASP A 334 6.29 -34.06 -15.23
C ASP A 334 6.28 -32.59 -14.79
N ILE A 335 6.84 -32.29 -13.61
CA ILE A 335 6.88 -30.94 -13.05
C ILE A 335 8.12 -30.22 -13.60
N ALA A 336 7.90 -29.12 -14.33
CA ALA A 336 8.99 -28.30 -14.84
C ALA A 336 9.87 -27.79 -13.67
N GLY A 337 11.19 -28.00 -13.78
CA GLY A 337 12.16 -27.63 -12.76
C GLY A 337 12.44 -28.69 -11.68
N HIS A 338 11.78 -29.86 -11.71
CA HIS A 338 11.98 -30.91 -10.70
C HIS A 338 13.43 -31.43 -10.63
N GLU A 339 14.09 -31.64 -11.77
CA GLU A 339 15.47 -32.15 -11.83
C GLU A 339 16.42 -31.27 -11.03
N HIS A 340 16.37 -29.95 -11.28
CA HIS A 340 17.22 -28.96 -10.61
C HIS A 340 16.99 -28.93 -9.10
N VAL A 341 15.72 -28.97 -8.66
CA VAL A 341 15.38 -28.93 -7.23
C VAL A 341 15.90 -30.19 -6.52
N LEU A 342 15.75 -31.36 -7.13
CA LEU A 342 16.26 -32.61 -6.56
C LEU A 342 17.80 -32.65 -6.55
N GLU A 343 18.45 -32.18 -7.61
CA GLU A 343 19.93 -32.14 -7.71
C GLU A 343 20.57 -31.17 -6.71
N THR A 344 19.88 -30.07 -6.37
CA THR A 344 20.33 -29.10 -5.37
C THR A 344 19.96 -29.50 -3.93
N GLY A 345 19.33 -30.66 -3.72
CA GLY A 345 18.99 -31.22 -2.41
C GLY A 345 17.65 -30.75 -1.84
N GLY A 346 16.82 -30.10 -2.64
CA GLY A 346 15.45 -29.75 -2.32
C GLY A 346 14.46 -30.89 -2.54
N GLU A 347 13.18 -30.62 -2.26
CA GLU A 347 12.08 -31.59 -2.32
C GLU A 347 11.01 -31.16 -3.33
N VAL A 348 10.43 -32.12 -4.04
CA VAL A 348 9.27 -31.86 -4.92
C VAL A 348 8.05 -32.55 -4.34
N ILE A 349 7.05 -31.75 -3.97
CA ILE A 349 5.85 -32.22 -3.28
C ILE A 349 4.63 -31.99 -4.15
N VAL A 350 3.84 -33.04 -4.31
CA VAL A 350 2.55 -32.97 -4.99
C VAL A 350 1.46 -32.98 -3.94
N LEU A 351 0.68 -31.91 -3.86
CA LEU A 351 -0.42 -31.76 -2.92
C LEU A 351 -1.73 -32.19 -3.59
N ASP A 352 -2.55 -32.94 -2.85
CA ASP A 352 -3.86 -33.39 -3.31
C ASP A 352 -4.79 -32.20 -3.59
N PHE A 353 -5.51 -32.23 -4.71
CA PHE A 353 -6.59 -31.27 -4.94
C PHE A 353 -7.80 -31.59 -4.06
N LEU A 354 -8.47 -30.54 -3.58
CA LEU A 354 -9.84 -30.66 -3.09
C LEU A 354 -10.76 -31.11 -4.25
N PRO A 355 -11.42 -32.28 -4.14
CA PRO A 355 -12.29 -32.79 -5.19
C PRO A 355 -13.43 -31.81 -5.50
N GLY A 356 -13.73 -31.61 -6.79
CA GLY A 356 -14.92 -30.86 -7.24
C GLY A 356 -14.72 -29.37 -7.56
N TYR A 357 -13.49 -28.84 -7.51
CA TYR A 357 -13.20 -27.44 -7.83
C TYR A 357 -12.10 -27.31 -8.89
N SER A 358 -12.46 -26.86 -10.10
CA SER A 358 -11.50 -26.39 -11.11
C SER A 358 -11.98 -25.10 -11.76
N THR A 359 -11.04 -24.29 -12.28
CA THR A 359 -11.38 -23.08 -13.06
C THR A 359 -12.24 -23.43 -14.27
N THR A 360 -11.97 -24.56 -14.93
CA THR A 360 -12.75 -25.05 -16.08
C THR A 360 -14.18 -25.42 -15.68
N SER A 361 -14.35 -26.19 -14.60
CA SER A 361 -15.69 -26.58 -14.12
C SER A 361 -16.51 -25.39 -13.60
N THR A 362 -15.83 -24.38 -13.03
CA THR A 362 -16.49 -23.16 -12.57
C THR A 362 -17.09 -22.38 -13.75
N LEU A 363 -16.36 -22.29 -14.86
CA LEU A 363 -16.83 -21.58 -16.05
C LEU A 363 -17.86 -22.37 -16.86
N GLU A 364 -17.77 -23.69 -16.90
CA GLU A 364 -18.83 -24.54 -17.47
C GLU A 364 -20.16 -24.38 -16.73
N ARG A 365 -20.14 -24.21 -15.39
CA ARG A 365 -21.38 -23.92 -14.63
C ARG A 365 -21.94 -22.53 -14.94
N ILE A 366 -21.08 -21.53 -15.12
CA ILE A 366 -21.50 -20.16 -15.46
C ILE A 366 -22.15 -20.15 -16.85
N ASN A 367 -21.52 -20.79 -17.84
CA ASN A 367 -22.09 -20.87 -19.19
C ASN A 367 -23.40 -21.68 -19.25
N LYS A 368 -23.54 -22.75 -18.45
CA LYS A 368 -24.81 -23.48 -18.35
C LYS A 368 -25.94 -22.68 -17.70
N SER A 369 -25.64 -21.70 -16.85
CA SER A 369 -26.66 -20.86 -16.19
C SER A 369 -27.17 -19.69 -17.04
N VAL A 370 -26.62 -19.49 -18.25
CA VAL A 370 -27.04 -18.43 -19.18
C VAL A 370 -27.97 -18.98 -20.28
N ASP A 371 -28.04 -20.31 -20.45
CA ASP A 371 -28.89 -21.00 -21.44
C ASP A 371 -30.21 -21.55 -20.87
N ASP A 372 -30.49 -21.36 -19.58
CA ASP A 372 -31.81 -21.57 -18.91
C ASP A 372 -32.42 -20.20 -18.54
#